data_AF-A0A951R2U3-F1
#
_entry.id   AF-A0A951R2U3-F1
#
_cell.length_a   1.000
_cell.length_b   1.000
_cell.length_c   1.000
_cell.angle_alpha   90.00
_cell.angle_beta   90.00
_cell.angle_gamma   90.00
#
_symmetry.space_group_name_H-M   'P 1'
#
loop_
_entity.id
_entity.type
_entity.pdbx_description
1 polymer ?
#
loop_
_entity_poly.entity_id
_entity_poly.type
_entity_poly.pdbx_seq_one_letter_code
_entity_poly.pdbx_strand_id
1 'polypeptide(L)'
;MSKSLEISYSFGYVFDKSKLIVMCPVGENTMSEEEYEMEVEVAFLEDGIEKAFEEADINEANDIIKPLETFLMKPNKVIPFVTSIKDGETKQNLDKLLEDFDEEYEIKKSYIKKGYEICDIYDVFQNVIKYIPKENIENLNILKIEESKFNFNLFLEETIKNLEKEVDSNSIVLKMRKSNLTDRLFVKESTEIDLSNLKEQSILDILKTDSMYVLFGLESDSQSREIMCANKEVITDINVDMGDLDVSQTKDFGYIIEKNDNEICFKIANFNWEAANNQQIAQVVDYSGKFKLMMIDFINRFVK
;
A
#
# COMPACT_ATOMS: atom_id res chain seq x y z
N MET A 1 15.45 -26.38 40.02
CA MET A 1 14.89 -25.13 39.48
C MET A 1 14.13 -25.54 38.24
N SER A 2 12.86 -25.15 38.11
CA SER A 2 12.12 -25.41 36.88
C SER A 2 12.80 -24.58 35.79
N LYS A 3 13.35 -25.25 34.78
CA LYS A 3 13.91 -24.55 33.63
C LYS A 3 12.77 -23.84 32.92
N SER A 4 12.97 -22.58 32.58
CA SER A 4 12.02 -21.81 31.77
C SER A 4 12.59 -21.57 30.38
N LEU A 5 11.69 -21.39 29.42
CA LEU A 5 11.98 -20.99 28.05
C LEU A 5 11.50 -19.57 27.85
N GLU A 6 12.31 -18.76 27.16
CA GLU A 6 11.95 -17.45 26.64
C GLU A 6 11.80 -17.59 25.12
N ILE A 7 10.59 -17.37 24.62
CA ILE A 7 10.21 -17.57 23.22
C ILE A 7 9.91 -16.20 22.63
N SER A 8 10.67 -15.79 21.61
CA SER A 8 10.44 -14.52 20.90
C SER A 8 9.62 -14.75 19.64
N TYR A 9 8.67 -13.84 19.40
CA TYR A 9 7.76 -13.89 18.26
C TYR A 9 7.98 -12.73 17.31
N SER A 10 7.64 -12.95 16.05
CA SER A 10 7.61 -11.91 15.03
C SER A 10 6.49 -12.14 14.04
N PHE A 11 5.92 -11.06 13.53
CA PHE A 11 5.00 -11.10 12.40
C PHE A 11 5.80 -11.00 11.11
N GLY A 12 5.66 -12.02 10.26
CA GLY A 12 6.14 -12.03 8.90
C GLY A 12 5.09 -11.49 7.95
N TYR A 13 5.31 -10.27 7.47
CA TYR A 13 4.48 -9.60 6.47
C TYR A 13 4.91 -10.06 5.07
N VAL A 14 4.00 -10.73 4.35
CA VAL A 14 4.29 -11.36 3.07
C VAL A 14 4.02 -10.40 1.91
N PHE A 15 5.05 -10.05 1.17
CA PHE A 15 4.98 -9.24 -0.06
C PHE A 15 5.24 -10.13 -1.28
N ASP A 16 4.19 -10.64 -1.90
CA ASP A 16 4.30 -11.69 -2.94
C ASP A 16 5.04 -11.21 -4.19
N LYS A 17 4.86 -9.96 -4.57
CA LYS A 17 5.49 -9.34 -5.75
C LYS A 17 6.99 -9.16 -5.61
N SER A 18 7.43 -8.91 -4.38
CA SER A 18 8.84 -8.79 -4.03
C SER A 18 9.47 -10.14 -3.70
N LYS A 19 8.66 -11.21 -3.59
CA LYS A 19 9.06 -12.51 -3.00
C LYS A 19 9.82 -12.29 -1.69
N LEU A 20 9.21 -11.51 -0.79
CA LEU A 20 9.80 -11.09 0.47
C LEU A 20 8.83 -11.35 1.63
N ILE A 21 9.37 -11.79 2.76
CA ILE A 21 8.70 -11.74 4.06
C ILE A 21 9.51 -10.81 4.95
N VAL A 22 8.86 -9.75 5.45
CA VAL A 22 9.47 -8.80 6.38
C VAL A 22 9.08 -9.19 7.79
N MET A 23 10.07 -9.52 8.61
CA MET A 23 9.90 -9.92 10.00
C MET A 23 9.87 -8.69 10.90
N CYS A 24 8.74 -8.43 11.53
CA CYS A 24 8.58 -7.40 12.57
C CYS A 24 8.49 -8.09 13.95
N PRO A 25 9.41 -7.84 14.88
CA PRO A 25 9.31 -8.36 16.26
C PRO A 25 8.04 -7.84 16.96
N VAL A 26 7.37 -8.70 17.74
CA VAL A 26 6.09 -8.35 18.39
C VAL A 26 5.96 -8.74 19.85
N GLY A 27 6.86 -9.56 20.39
CA GLY A 27 6.81 -9.89 21.81
C GLY A 27 7.61 -11.11 22.18
N GLU A 28 7.64 -11.38 23.49
CA GLU A 28 8.29 -12.54 24.08
C GLU A 28 7.34 -13.18 25.10
N ASN A 29 7.32 -14.52 25.15
CA ASN A 29 6.62 -15.28 26.18
C ASN A 29 7.63 -16.05 27.03
N THR A 30 7.33 -16.24 28.30
CA THR A 30 8.13 -17.07 29.21
C THR A 30 7.28 -18.17 29.79
N MET A 31 7.70 -19.43 29.64
CA MET A 31 6.99 -20.59 30.18
C MET A 31 7.94 -21.66 30.71
N SER A 32 7.42 -22.62 31.49
CA SER A 32 8.20 -23.76 31.96
C SER A 32 8.57 -24.68 30.79
N GLU A 33 9.80 -25.20 30.75
CA GLU A 33 10.20 -26.24 29.79
C GLU A 33 9.34 -27.50 29.94
N GLU A 34 8.83 -27.79 31.15
CA GLU A 34 7.95 -28.93 31.40
C GLU A 34 6.52 -28.73 30.85
N GLU A 35 6.11 -27.48 30.63
CA GLU A 35 4.78 -27.12 30.12
C GLU A 35 4.81 -26.80 28.62
N TYR A 36 5.99 -26.75 28.01
CA TYR A 36 6.14 -26.45 26.58
C TYR A 36 5.75 -27.67 25.73
N GLU A 37 4.64 -27.52 25.00
CA GLU A 37 4.18 -28.47 24.00
C GLU A 37 4.25 -27.80 22.61
N MET A 38 5.21 -28.23 21.79
CA MET A 38 5.48 -27.63 20.47
C MET A 38 4.25 -27.67 19.56
N GLU A 39 3.53 -28.80 19.56
CA GLU A 39 2.34 -29.00 18.75
C GLU A 39 1.20 -28.05 19.14
N VAL A 40 1.10 -27.71 20.43
CA VAL A 40 0.12 -26.74 20.95
C VAL A 40 0.49 -25.33 20.49
N GLU A 41 1.77 -24.97 20.58
CA GLU A 41 2.28 -23.68 20.12
C GLU A 41 2.03 -23.51 18.61
N VAL A 42 2.34 -24.53 17.81
CA VAL A 42 2.07 -24.54 16.36
C VAL A 42 0.59 -24.35 16.08
N ALA A 43 -0.28 -25.12 16.72
CA ALA A 43 -1.73 -25.03 16.52
C ALA A 43 -2.28 -23.64 16.85
N PHE A 44 -1.73 -22.97 17.87
CA PHE A 44 -2.12 -21.62 18.26
C PHE A 44 -1.73 -20.59 17.19
N LEU A 45 -0.53 -20.71 16.62
CA LEU A 45 -0.01 -19.80 15.60
C LEU A 45 -0.66 -20.00 14.23
N GLU A 46 -1.02 -21.24 13.88
CA GLU A 46 -1.80 -21.57 12.67
C GLU A 46 -3.18 -20.92 12.67
N ASP A 47 -3.72 -20.65 13.86
CA ASP A 47 -5.05 -20.09 14.05
C ASP A 47 -5.13 -18.58 13.67
N GLY A 48 -3.99 -17.95 13.40
CA GLY A 48 -3.85 -16.57 12.91
C GLY A 48 -3.43 -15.58 14.00
N ILE A 49 -2.91 -14.41 13.57
CA ILE A 49 -2.38 -13.41 14.51
C ILE A 49 -3.47 -12.84 15.42
N GLU A 50 -4.71 -12.73 14.93
CA GLU A 50 -5.85 -12.15 15.66
C GLU A 50 -6.31 -13.03 16.82
N LYS A 51 -6.02 -14.33 16.76
CA LYS A 51 -6.29 -15.26 17.86
C LYS A 51 -5.07 -15.42 18.76
N ALA A 52 -3.88 -15.33 18.19
CA ALA A 52 -2.64 -15.64 18.88
C ALA A 52 -2.06 -14.46 19.67
N PHE A 53 -2.39 -13.22 19.32
CA PHE A 53 -1.76 -12.02 19.87
C PHE A 53 -2.78 -10.97 20.28
N GLU A 54 -2.36 -10.05 21.15
CA GLU A 54 -3.21 -8.94 21.57
C GLU A 54 -3.39 -7.93 20.41
N GLU A 55 -4.56 -7.29 20.36
CA GLU A 55 -4.88 -6.29 19.33
C GLU A 55 -3.89 -5.11 19.35
N ALA A 56 -3.36 -4.76 20.54
CA ALA A 56 -2.35 -3.71 20.69
C ALA A 56 -1.05 -4.03 19.94
N ASP A 57 -0.54 -5.26 20.08
CA ASP A 57 0.69 -5.71 19.42
C ASP A 57 0.52 -5.75 17.89
N ILE A 58 -0.66 -6.17 17.42
CA ILE A 58 -1.03 -6.18 16.00
C ILE A 58 -1.04 -4.76 15.44
N ASN A 59 -1.66 -3.82 16.14
CA ASN A 59 -1.72 -2.43 15.71
C ASN A 59 -0.33 -1.79 15.68
N GLU A 60 0.50 -2.02 16.70
CA GLU A 60 1.87 -1.51 16.74
C GLU A 60 2.73 -2.06 15.57
N ALA A 61 2.70 -3.38 15.34
CA ALA A 61 3.43 -3.99 14.24
C ALA A 61 2.97 -3.48 12.86
N ASN A 62 1.66 -3.29 12.68
CA ASN A 62 1.08 -2.75 11.46
C ASN A 62 1.54 -1.31 11.21
N ASP A 63 1.57 -0.47 12.25
CA ASP A 63 2.04 0.92 12.15
C ASP A 63 3.53 0.98 11.77
N ILE A 64 4.35 0.06 12.30
CA ILE A 64 5.78 -0.03 11.98
C ILE A 64 5.99 -0.45 10.51
N ILE A 65 5.17 -1.37 9.98
CA ILE A 65 5.28 -1.85 8.59
C ILE A 65 4.70 -0.86 7.59
N LYS A 66 3.71 -0.05 7.99
CA LYS A 66 2.96 0.86 7.11
C LYS A 66 3.84 1.69 6.16
N PRO A 67 5.00 2.25 6.57
CA PRO A 67 5.86 3.01 5.66
C PRO A 67 6.39 2.18 4.48
N LEU A 68 6.62 0.88 4.65
CA LEU A 68 7.11 -0.01 3.59
C LEU A 68 6.07 -0.23 2.49
N GLU A 69 4.77 -0.12 2.78
CA GLU A 69 3.70 -0.29 1.79
C GLU A 69 3.82 0.70 0.61
N THR A 70 4.40 1.86 0.86
CA THR A 70 4.68 2.88 -0.18
C THR A 70 5.62 2.34 -1.28
N PHE A 71 6.52 1.42 -0.93
CA PHE A 71 7.53 0.87 -1.83
C PHE A 71 7.24 -0.56 -2.25
N LEU A 72 6.71 -1.35 -1.33
CA LEU A 72 6.51 -2.79 -1.47
C LEU A 72 5.06 -3.20 -1.72
N MET A 73 4.13 -2.22 -1.68
CA MET A 73 2.66 -2.41 -1.71
C MET A 73 2.10 -3.01 -0.43
N LYS A 74 0.77 -3.14 -0.31
CA LYS A 74 0.16 -3.77 0.87
C LYS A 74 0.61 -5.24 0.95
N PRO A 75 0.94 -5.76 2.15
CA PRO A 75 1.25 -7.16 2.34
C PRO A 75 0.01 -8.02 2.03
N ASN A 76 0.23 -9.17 1.40
CA ASN A 76 -0.83 -10.10 1.02
C ASN A 76 -1.41 -10.85 2.21
N LYS A 77 -0.57 -11.11 3.21
CA LYS A 77 -0.95 -11.72 4.49
C LYS A 77 0.11 -11.45 5.55
N VAL A 78 -0.26 -11.67 6.81
CA VAL A 78 0.64 -11.66 7.95
C VAL A 78 0.67 -13.06 8.56
N ILE A 79 1.85 -13.56 8.92
CA ILE A 79 2.02 -14.86 9.56
C ILE A 79 2.84 -14.70 10.83
N PRO A 80 2.46 -15.30 11.96
CA PRO A 80 3.32 -15.31 13.12
C PRO A 80 4.44 -16.35 12.97
N PHE A 81 5.61 -16.02 13.52
CA PHE A 81 6.79 -16.87 13.58
C PHE A 81 7.37 -16.86 14.99
N VAL A 82 7.97 -17.99 15.38
CA VAL A 82 8.95 -18.02 16.47
C VAL A 82 10.32 -17.68 15.87
N THR A 83 10.98 -16.66 16.41
CA THR A 83 12.28 -16.19 15.89
C THR A 83 13.45 -16.56 16.79
N SER A 84 13.20 -16.79 18.08
CA SER A 84 14.21 -17.32 18.99
C SER A 84 13.58 -18.10 20.13
N ILE A 85 14.26 -19.14 20.60
CA ILE A 85 13.95 -19.84 21.84
C ILE A 85 15.22 -19.86 22.68
N LYS A 86 15.15 -19.36 23.91
CA LYS A 86 16.29 -19.26 24.83
C LYS A 86 15.98 -19.93 26.15
N ASP A 87 17.03 -20.39 26.81
CA ASP A 87 16.95 -20.77 28.23
C ASP A 87 16.71 -19.50 29.07
N GLY A 88 15.64 -19.50 29.86
CA GLY A 88 15.15 -18.33 30.57
C GLY A 88 16.10 -17.81 31.65
N GLU A 89 16.97 -18.66 32.22
CA GLU A 89 17.95 -18.28 33.23
C GLU A 89 19.28 -17.83 32.60
N THR A 90 19.83 -18.62 31.69
CA THR A 90 21.16 -18.41 31.11
C THR A 90 21.16 -17.55 29.86
N LYS A 91 19.99 -17.33 29.26
CA LYS A 91 19.77 -16.62 27.98
C LYS A 91 20.50 -17.27 26.79
N GLN A 92 20.89 -18.53 26.91
CA GLN A 92 21.51 -19.27 25.81
C GLN A 92 20.46 -19.65 24.77
N ASN A 93 20.77 -19.46 23.49
CA ASN A 93 19.91 -19.90 22.40
C ASN A 93 19.80 -21.43 22.37
N LEU A 94 18.58 -21.92 22.17
CA LEU A 94 18.24 -23.32 22.02
C LEU A 94 17.96 -23.62 20.54
N ASP A 95 18.98 -23.44 19.69
CA ASP A 95 18.84 -23.50 18.22
C ASP A 95 18.21 -24.79 17.72
N LYS A 96 18.53 -25.93 18.35
CA LYS A 96 17.92 -27.21 18.00
C LYS A 96 16.40 -27.24 18.21
N LEU A 97 15.92 -26.65 19.31
CA LEU A 97 14.48 -26.60 19.60
C LEU A 97 13.75 -25.69 18.61
N LEU A 98 14.40 -24.59 18.21
CA LEU A 98 13.89 -23.71 17.15
C LEU A 98 13.87 -24.41 15.79
N GLU A 99 14.91 -25.19 15.46
CA GLU A 99 14.95 -26.01 14.25
C GLU A 99 13.81 -27.03 14.24
N ASP A 100 13.61 -27.76 15.33
CA ASP A 100 12.53 -28.75 15.50
C ASP A 100 11.15 -28.05 15.32
N PHE A 101 10.95 -26.86 15.92
CA PHE A 101 9.74 -26.05 15.72
C PHE A 101 9.53 -25.62 14.26
N ASP A 102 10.57 -25.14 13.58
CA ASP A 102 10.53 -24.76 12.16
C ASP A 102 10.24 -25.98 11.24
N GLU A 103 10.57 -27.19 11.69
CA GLU A 103 10.20 -28.43 10.99
C GLU A 103 8.72 -28.75 11.15
N GLU A 104 8.18 -28.64 12.37
CA GLU A 104 6.77 -28.93 12.65
C GLU A 104 5.83 -27.89 12.02
N TYR A 105 6.16 -26.60 12.13
CA TYR A 105 5.32 -25.53 11.60
C TYR A 105 5.37 -25.43 10.06
N GLU A 106 6.45 -25.90 9.44
CA GLU A 106 6.72 -25.94 7.99
C GLU A 106 6.64 -24.61 7.19
N ILE A 107 6.08 -23.53 7.75
CA ILE A 107 5.80 -22.26 7.06
C ILE A 107 7.07 -21.67 6.47
N LYS A 108 8.12 -21.50 7.28
CA LYS A 108 9.39 -20.90 6.87
C LYS A 108 10.02 -21.68 5.71
N LYS A 109 10.09 -23.00 5.84
CA LYS A 109 10.61 -23.92 4.80
C LYS A 109 9.78 -23.83 3.52
N SER A 110 8.45 -23.73 3.62
CA SER A 110 7.54 -23.61 2.47
C SER A 110 7.78 -22.33 1.67
N TYR A 111 7.93 -21.19 2.34
CA TYR A 111 8.18 -19.91 1.66
C TYR A 111 9.57 -19.82 1.04
N ILE A 112 10.61 -20.33 1.71
CA ILE A 112 11.95 -20.43 1.14
C ILE A 112 11.94 -21.28 -0.13
N LYS A 113 11.25 -22.44 -0.12
CA LYS A 113 11.09 -23.29 -1.32
C LYS A 113 10.35 -22.57 -2.46
N LYS A 114 9.44 -21.64 -2.14
CA LYS A 114 8.74 -20.79 -3.12
C LYS A 114 9.58 -19.59 -3.60
N GLY A 115 10.84 -19.48 -3.14
CA GLY A 115 11.79 -18.44 -3.54
C GLY A 115 11.65 -17.13 -2.79
N TYR A 116 11.01 -17.13 -1.61
CA TYR A 116 10.90 -15.93 -0.79
C TYR A 116 12.18 -15.71 0.01
N GLU A 117 12.63 -14.46 0.07
CA GLU A 117 13.60 -14.01 1.05
C GLU A 117 12.87 -13.66 2.36
N ILE A 118 13.43 -14.03 3.50
CA ILE A 118 12.89 -13.69 4.82
C ILE A 118 13.93 -12.80 5.50
N CYS A 119 13.55 -11.56 5.79
CA CYS A 119 14.47 -10.54 6.29
C CYS A 119 13.91 -9.83 7.52
N ASP A 120 14.80 -9.39 8.40
CA ASP A 120 14.45 -8.46 9.46
C ASP A 120 14.03 -7.11 8.87
N ILE A 121 13.09 -6.46 9.55
CA ILE A 121 12.54 -5.17 9.12
C ILE A 121 13.58 -4.07 8.96
N TYR A 122 14.60 -4.00 9.82
CA TYR A 122 15.64 -2.98 9.74
C TYR A 122 16.52 -3.17 8.50
N ASP A 123 16.85 -4.41 8.16
CA ASP A 123 17.60 -4.74 6.94
C ASP A 123 16.81 -4.33 5.68
N VAL A 124 15.49 -4.52 5.70
CA VAL A 124 14.60 -4.14 4.61
C VAL A 124 14.52 -2.63 4.48
N PHE A 125 14.38 -1.88 5.58
CA PHE A 125 14.40 -0.41 5.54
C PHE A 125 15.71 0.13 4.98
N GLN A 126 16.85 -0.43 5.38
CA GLN A 126 18.16 0.00 4.86
C GLN A 126 18.34 -0.30 3.37
N ASN A 127 17.66 -1.33 2.86
CA ASN A 127 17.85 -1.84 1.49
C ASN A 127 16.56 -1.87 0.68
N VAL A 128 15.58 -1.01 0.97
CA VAL A 128 14.22 -1.10 0.41
C VAL A 128 14.22 -1.13 -1.12
N ILE A 129 15.16 -0.42 -1.76
CA ILE A 129 15.34 -0.36 -3.21
C ILE A 129 15.56 -1.75 -3.83
N LYS A 130 16.20 -2.68 -3.12
CA LYS A 130 16.43 -4.07 -3.58
C LYS A 130 15.10 -4.80 -3.78
N TYR A 131 14.10 -4.49 -2.97
CA TYR A 131 12.85 -5.23 -2.85
C TYR A 131 11.67 -4.59 -3.57
N ILE A 132 11.85 -3.39 -4.14
CA ILE A 132 10.82 -2.75 -4.95
C ILE A 132 10.40 -3.69 -6.09
N PRO A 133 9.10 -4.01 -6.24
CA PRO A 133 8.60 -4.83 -7.34
C PRO A 133 8.99 -4.27 -8.71
N LYS A 134 9.59 -5.11 -9.55
CA LYS A 134 9.94 -4.77 -10.94
C LYS A 134 8.84 -5.25 -11.88
N GLU A 135 7.74 -4.51 -11.92
CA GLU A 135 6.57 -4.88 -12.70
C GLU A 135 6.35 -3.96 -13.90
N ASN A 136 5.74 -4.51 -14.95
CA ASN A 136 5.29 -3.69 -16.07
C ASN A 136 4.02 -2.93 -15.69
N ILE A 137 4.19 -1.66 -15.30
CA ILE A 137 3.10 -0.80 -14.87
C ILE A 137 2.06 -0.54 -15.98
N GLU A 138 2.38 -0.80 -17.24
CA GLU A 138 1.43 -0.65 -18.35
C GLU A 138 0.20 -1.54 -18.22
N ASN A 139 0.32 -2.66 -17.50
CA ASN A 139 -0.81 -3.55 -17.20
C ASN A 139 -1.80 -2.93 -16.18
N LEU A 140 -1.41 -1.86 -15.48
CA LEU A 140 -2.26 -1.16 -14.52
C LEU A 140 -3.05 0.00 -15.15
N ASN A 141 -2.87 0.25 -16.44
CA ASN A 141 -3.71 1.19 -17.15
C ASN A 141 -5.16 0.68 -17.14
N ILE A 142 -6.07 1.45 -16.54
CA ILE A 142 -7.50 1.14 -16.52
C ILE A 142 -8.15 1.49 -17.86
N LEU A 143 -7.61 2.48 -18.56
CA LEU A 143 -8.02 2.91 -19.89
C LEU A 143 -6.82 3.46 -20.66
N LYS A 144 -6.81 3.20 -21.98
CA LYS A 144 -5.94 3.85 -22.97
C LYS A 144 -6.83 4.46 -24.03
N ILE A 145 -6.70 5.76 -24.25
CA ILE A 145 -7.56 6.52 -25.15
C ILE A 145 -6.68 7.33 -26.09
N GLU A 146 -6.93 7.27 -27.39
CA GLU A 146 -6.23 8.10 -28.35
C GLU A 146 -6.45 9.59 -28.04
N GLU A 147 -5.38 10.37 -28.00
CA GLU A 147 -5.36 11.79 -27.59
C GLU A 147 -6.46 12.60 -28.29
N SER A 148 -6.61 12.43 -29.60
CA SER A 148 -7.62 13.17 -30.38
C SER A 148 -9.06 12.84 -30.00
N LYS A 149 -9.31 11.70 -29.36
CA LYS A 149 -10.63 11.19 -28.97
C LYS A 149 -11.01 11.51 -27.54
N PHE A 150 -10.15 12.15 -26.75
CA PHE A 150 -10.48 12.52 -25.37
C PHE A 150 -10.75 14.02 -25.25
N ASN A 151 -11.71 14.42 -24.41
CA ASN A 151 -11.98 15.83 -24.12
C ASN A 151 -11.44 16.20 -22.73
N PHE A 152 -10.17 16.59 -22.68
CA PHE A 152 -9.50 16.96 -21.43
C PHE A 152 -10.14 18.15 -20.72
N ASN A 153 -10.52 19.19 -21.46
CA ASN A 153 -11.08 20.40 -20.84
C ASN A 153 -12.36 20.06 -20.09
N LEU A 154 -13.29 19.34 -20.73
CA LEU A 154 -14.55 18.97 -20.10
C LEU A 154 -14.34 18.03 -18.91
N PHE A 155 -13.40 17.08 -19.01
CA PHE A 155 -13.04 16.18 -17.92
C PHE A 155 -12.55 16.94 -16.68
N LEU A 156 -11.60 17.87 -16.86
CA LEU A 156 -11.06 18.65 -15.75
C LEU A 156 -12.07 19.66 -15.20
N GLU A 157 -12.78 20.38 -16.07
CA GLU A 157 -13.83 21.33 -15.66
C GLU A 157 -14.91 20.65 -14.82
N GLU A 158 -15.39 19.47 -15.23
CA GLU A 158 -16.41 18.73 -14.49
C GLU A 158 -15.85 18.18 -13.18
N THR A 159 -14.62 17.66 -13.17
CA THR A 159 -13.96 17.18 -11.95
C THR A 159 -13.81 18.30 -10.92
N ILE A 160 -13.27 19.45 -11.35
CA ILE A 160 -13.08 20.63 -10.49
C ILE A 160 -14.41 21.10 -9.93
N LYS A 161 -15.40 21.34 -10.79
CA LYS A 161 -16.74 21.81 -10.38
C LYS A 161 -17.42 20.90 -9.37
N ASN A 162 -17.15 19.60 -9.44
CA ASN A 162 -17.81 18.61 -8.58
C ASN A 162 -17.13 18.50 -7.21
N LEU A 163 -15.86 18.89 -7.07
CA LEU A 163 -15.08 18.74 -5.84
C LEU A 163 -14.62 20.06 -5.21
N GLU A 164 -14.68 21.20 -5.92
CA GLU A 164 -14.20 22.52 -5.46
C GLU A 164 -14.87 23.07 -4.19
N LYS A 165 -15.99 22.47 -3.78
CA LYS A 165 -16.68 22.81 -2.53
C LYS A 165 -16.08 22.13 -1.31
N GLU A 166 -15.44 20.98 -1.52
CA GLU A 166 -14.90 20.12 -0.47
C GLU A 166 -13.39 20.32 -0.31
N VAL A 167 -12.69 20.69 -1.39
CA VAL A 167 -11.24 20.86 -1.40
C VAL A 167 -10.82 22.06 -2.24
N ASP A 168 -9.67 22.64 -1.91
CA ASP A 168 -9.05 23.69 -2.71
C ASP A 168 -8.84 23.22 -4.16
N SER A 169 -9.23 24.04 -5.13
CA SER A 169 -9.17 23.67 -6.54
C SER A 169 -7.76 23.31 -7.00
N ASN A 170 -6.72 23.95 -6.46
CA ASN A 170 -5.32 23.66 -6.79
C ASN A 170 -4.85 22.29 -6.26
N SER A 171 -5.65 21.63 -5.43
CA SER A 171 -5.39 20.27 -4.94
C SER A 171 -6.05 19.19 -5.81
N ILE A 172 -6.96 19.57 -6.71
CA ILE A 172 -7.71 18.63 -7.57
C ILE A 172 -6.85 18.14 -8.74
N VAL A 173 -6.01 19.02 -9.30
CA VAL A 173 -5.16 18.70 -10.44
C VAL A 173 -3.72 19.09 -10.12
N LEU A 174 -2.84 18.10 -10.08
CA LEU A 174 -1.45 18.29 -9.68
C LEU A 174 -0.51 17.88 -10.80
N LYS A 175 0.56 18.64 -10.96
CA LYS A 175 1.69 18.25 -11.79
C LYS A 175 2.55 17.25 -11.01
N MET A 176 2.86 16.12 -11.65
CA MET A 176 3.55 15.01 -11.02
C MET A 176 4.77 14.60 -11.84
N ARG A 177 5.90 14.38 -11.17
CA ARG A 177 7.08 13.79 -11.78
C ARG A 177 7.22 12.35 -11.35
N LYS A 178 7.41 11.47 -12.32
CA LYS A 178 7.68 10.05 -12.06
C LYS A 178 8.97 9.86 -11.24
N SER A 179 8.91 8.98 -10.25
CA SER A 179 10.07 8.65 -9.42
C SER A 179 11.09 7.82 -10.20
N ASN A 180 12.37 8.04 -9.91
CA ASN A 180 13.45 7.22 -10.47
C ASN A 180 13.65 5.90 -9.69
N LEU A 181 12.96 5.74 -8.54
CA LEU A 181 13.07 4.54 -7.71
C LEU A 181 12.16 3.41 -8.20
N THR A 182 10.98 3.77 -8.69
CA THR A 182 9.96 2.82 -9.15
C THR A 182 9.00 3.51 -10.09
N ASP A 183 8.48 2.75 -11.03
CA ASP A 183 7.48 3.24 -11.98
C ASP A 183 6.13 3.56 -11.33
N ARG A 184 5.88 3.06 -10.10
CA ARG A 184 4.62 3.23 -9.37
C ARG A 184 4.49 4.53 -8.61
N LEU A 185 5.60 5.20 -8.32
CA LEU A 185 5.63 6.38 -7.46
C LEU A 185 5.81 7.63 -8.30
N PHE A 186 5.01 8.63 -7.97
CA PHE A 186 5.06 9.96 -8.57
C PHE A 186 5.15 10.98 -7.44
N VAL A 187 6.00 11.99 -7.62
CA VAL A 187 6.21 13.05 -6.64
C VAL A 187 5.60 14.32 -7.19
N LYS A 188 4.81 15.02 -6.38
CA LYS A 188 4.24 16.30 -6.75
C LYS A 188 5.34 17.31 -7.03
N GLU A 189 5.23 18.02 -8.14
CA GLU A 189 6.10 19.14 -8.48
C GLU A 189 5.66 20.42 -7.76
N SER A 190 6.61 21.32 -7.48
CA SER A 190 6.31 22.60 -6.81
C SER A 190 5.61 23.60 -7.72
N THR A 191 5.68 23.40 -9.04
CA THR A 191 5.04 24.28 -10.02
C THR A 191 3.56 23.92 -10.14
N GLU A 192 2.70 24.86 -9.81
CA GLU A 192 1.26 24.71 -9.91
C GLU A 192 0.77 24.80 -11.37
N ILE A 193 -0.33 24.13 -11.65
CA ILE A 193 -1.03 24.23 -12.93
C ILE A 193 -2.03 25.37 -12.80
N ASP A 194 -1.99 26.36 -13.70
CA ASP A 194 -2.99 27.43 -13.73
C ASP A 194 -4.35 26.90 -14.20
N LEU A 195 -5.22 26.60 -13.24
CA LEU A 195 -6.54 26.03 -13.48
C LEU A 195 -7.53 27.04 -14.09
N SER A 196 -7.25 28.35 -13.98
CA SER A 196 -8.15 29.41 -14.45
C SER A 196 -8.20 29.54 -15.97
N ASN A 197 -7.22 28.94 -16.67
CA ASN A 197 -7.07 29.01 -18.13
C ASN A 197 -6.55 27.68 -18.69
N LEU A 198 -7.18 26.57 -18.28
CA LEU A 198 -6.90 25.23 -18.78
C LEU A 198 -7.24 25.12 -20.27
N LYS A 199 -6.23 25.30 -21.11
CA LYS A 199 -6.30 24.96 -22.53
C LYS A 199 -5.79 23.54 -22.72
N GLU A 200 -6.52 22.76 -23.51
CA GLU A 200 -6.17 21.38 -23.88
C GLU A 200 -4.70 21.24 -24.31
N GLN A 201 -4.18 22.18 -25.11
CA GLN A 201 -2.78 22.14 -25.53
C GLN A 201 -1.79 22.26 -24.36
N SER A 202 -2.07 23.11 -23.36
CA SER A 202 -1.22 23.27 -22.18
C SER A 202 -1.17 21.97 -21.36
N ILE A 203 -2.30 21.27 -21.26
CA ILE A 203 -2.41 19.97 -20.57
C ILE A 203 -1.56 18.93 -21.30
N LEU A 204 -1.70 18.86 -22.63
CA LEU A 204 -0.94 17.94 -23.47
C LEU A 204 0.56 18.24 -23.45
N ASP A 205 0.95 19.52 -23.33
CA ASP A 205 2.35 19.92 -23.21
C ASP A 205 2.96 19.49 -21.87
N ILE A 206 2.19 19.53 -20.77
CA ILE A 206 2.61 18.94 -19.49
C ILE A 206 2.82 17.43 -19.64
N LEU A 207 1.85 16.73 -20.23
CA LEU A 207 1.89 15.28 -20.37
C LEU A 207 3.01 14.76 -21.30
N LYS A 208 3.64 15.62 -22.11
CA LYS A 208 4.82 15.24 -22.92
C LYS A 208 6.07 15.01 -22.06
N THR A 209 6.18 15.65 -20.91
CA THR A 209 7.39 15.61 -20.06
C THR A 209 7.11 15.05 -18.67
N ASP A 210 5.92 15.28 -18.16
CA ASP A 210 5.51 14.98 -16.81
C ASP A 210 4.19 14.19 -16.82
N SER A 211 3.74 13.78 -15.64
CA SER A 211 2.44 13.18 -15.41
C SER A 211 1.52 14.17 -14.73
N MET A 212 0.24 13.86 -14.68
CA MET A 212 -0.70 14.58 -13.84
C MET A 212 -1.37 13.65 -12.86
N TYR A 213 -1.62 14.15 -11.66
CA TYR A 213 -2.59 13.56 -10.76
C TYR A 213 -3.90 14.34 -10.86
N VAL A 214 -5.02 13.64 -11.00
CA VAL A 214 -6.36 14.23 -10.98
C VAL A 214 -7.19 13.52 -9.91
N LEU A 215 -7.61 14.26 -8.90
CA LEU A 215 -8.40 13.76 -7.79
C LEU A 215 -9.72 13.15 -8.28
N PHE A 216 -10.07 11.97 -7.76
CA PHE A 216 -11.37 11.37 -8.00
C PHE A 216 -12.20 11.26 -6.73
N GLY A 217 -11.63 10.85 -5.61
CA GLY A 217 -12.38 10.71 -4.36
C GLY A 217 -11.56 11.07 -3.14
N LEU A 218 -12.22 11.72 -2.19
CA LEU A 218 -11.64 12.16 -0.92
C LEU A 218 -12.63 11.93 0.24
N GLU A 219 -12.11 11.88 1.47
CA GLU A 219 -12.95 11.94 2.68
C GLU A 219 -13.44 13.38 2.88
N SER A 220 -14.75 13.62 2.83
CA SER A 220 -15.32 14.97 2.94
C SER A 220 -15.44 15.46 4.38
N ASP A 221 -15.66 14.56 5.34
CA ASP A 221 -15.71 14.88 6.78
C ASP A 221 -15.20 13.69 7.61
N SER A 222 -14.31 13.97 8.55
CA SER A 222 -13.70 12.95 9.41
C SER A 222 -14.65 12.32 10.41
N GLN A 223 -15.83 12.92 10.64
CA GLN A 223 -16.85 12.33 11.50
C GLN A 223 -17.73 11.33 10.75
N SER A 224 -18.01 11.57 9.47
CA SER A 224 -18.93 10.74 8.68
C SER A 224 -18.22 9.62 7.92
N ARG A 225 -16.90 9.74 7.70
CA ARG A 225 -16.10 8.85 6.83
C ARG A 225 -16.69 8.71 5.43
N GLU A 226 -17.42 9.73 4.98
CA GLU A 226 -18.05 9.75 3.67
C GLU A 226 -17.00 10.06 2.60
N ILE A 227 -17.01 9.27 1.53
CA ILE A 227 -16.12 9.48 0.39
C ILE A 227 -16.91 10.20 -0.70
N MET A 228 -16.56 11.47 -0.93
CA MET A 228 -17.12 12.27 -2.02
C MET A 228 -16.33 12.02 -3.30
N CYS A 229 -17.01 11.67 -4.39
CA CYS A 229 -16.38 11.33 -5.66
C CYS A 229 -16.64 12.39 -6.76
N ALA A 230 -15.73 12.50 -7.73
CA ALA A 230 -15.80 13.44 -8.86
C ALA A 230 -17.01 13.18 -9.77
N ASN A 231 -17.58 11.99 -9.75
CA ASN A 231 -18.82 11.67 -10.44
C ASN A 231 -20.10 12.10 -9.65
N LYS A 232 -19.93 12.80 -8.52
CA LYS A 232 -20.94 13.24 -7.54
C LYS A 232 -21.57 12.14 -6.69
N GLU A 233 -21.09 10.91 -6.80
CA GLU A 233 -21.52 9.87 -5.86
C GLU A 233 -20.86 10.09 -4.50
N VAL A 234 -21.63 9.86 -3.44
CA VAL A 234 -21.15 9.84 -2.06
C VAL A 234 -21.22 8.40 -1.57
N ILE A 235 -20.08 7.86 -1.15
CA ILE A 235 -20.00 6.50 -0.61
C ILE A 235 -19.96 6.59 0.92
N THR A 236 -20.97 6.01 1.56
CA THR A 236 -21.13 6.02 3.02
C THR A 236 -20.97 4.62 3.64
N ASP A 237 -20.81 3.60 2.81
CA ASP A 237 -20.67 2.21 3.26
C ASP A 237 -19.23 1.93 3.71
N ILE A 238 -19.05 1.71 5.01
CA ILE A 238 -17.76 1.38 5.63
C ILE A 238 -17.18 0.05 5.15
N ASN A 239 -18.00 -0.84 4.56
CA ASN A 239 -17.58 -2.15 4.06
C ASN A 239 -17.45 -2.18 2.54
N VAL A 240 -17.47 -1.01 1.89
CA VAL A 240 -17.28 -0.94 0.44
C VAL A 240 -15.91 -1.52 0.08
N ASP A 241 -15.88 -2.34 -0.96
CA ASP A 241 -14.63 -2.87 -1.46
C ASP A 241 -13.82 -1.76 -2.16
N MET A 242 -12.79 -1.28 -1.45
CA MET A 242 -11.85 -0.25 -1.91
C MET A 242 -10.54 -0.85 -2.45
N GLY A 243 -10.34 -2.16 -2.29
CA GLY A 243 -9.05 -2.81 -2.55
C GLY A 243 -7.87 -2.17 -1.83
N ASP A 244 -6.85 -1.81 -2.61
CA ASP A 244 -5.61 -1.20 -2.13
C ASP A 244 -5.72 0.31 -1.91
N LEU A 245 -6.87 0.92 -2.20
CA LEU A 245 -7.08 2.33 -1.92
C LEU A 245 -6.99 2.59 -0.40
N ASP A 246 -6.55 3.79 -0.05
CA ASP A 246 -6.42 4.25 1.33
C ASP A 246 -6.85 5.72 1.38
N VAL A 247 -7.94 5.99 2.09
CA VAL A 247 -8.59 7.30 2.12
C VAL A 247 -8.72 7.75 3.57
N SER A 248 -8.21 8.94 3.84
CA SER A 248 -8.21 9.57 5.15
C SER A 248 -8.13 11.09 5.00
N GLN A 249 -8.06 11.81 6.11
CA GLN A 249 -7.80 13.26 6.10
C GLN A 249 -6.52 13.68 5.35
N THR A 250 -5.54 12.79 5.24
CA THR A 250 -4.24 13.07 4.60
C THR A 250 -4.00 12.24 3.35
N LYS A 251 -4.99 11.41 2.96
CA LYS A 251 -4.91 10.54 1.80
C LYS A 251 -6.19 10.58 0.98
N ASP A 252 -6.02 10.72 -0.32
CA ASP A 252 -7.12 10.64 -1.27
C ASP A 252 -6.72 9.75 -2.45
N PHE A 253 -7.62 9.61 -3.42
CA PHE A 253 -7.34 8.78 -4.59
C PHE A 253 -7.87 9.37 -5.88
N GLY A 254 -7.21 9.01 -6.97
CA GLY A 254 -7.42 9.64 -8.25
C GLY A 254 -6.68 8.95 -9.38
N TYR A 255 -6.50 9.69 -10.46
CA TYR A 255 -5.85 9.23 -11.66
C TYR A 255 -4.41 9.71 -11.70
N ILE A 256 -3.47 8.82 -11.97
CA ILE A 256 -2.24 9.22 -12.66
C ILE A 256 -2.51 9.15 -14.16
N ILE A 257 -2.33 10.28 -14.80
CA ILE A 257 -2.48 10.46 -16.25
C ILE A 257 -1.10 10.65 -16.85
N GLU A 258 -0.79 9.78 -17.81
CA GLU A 258 0.44 9.81 -18.59
C GLU A 258 0.08 9.84 -20.09
N LYS A 259 1.00 10.35 -20.91
CA LYS A 259 0.88 10.28 -22.37
C LYS A 259 2.00 9.42 -22.93
N ASN A 260 1.61 8.36 -23.62
CA ASN A 260 2.50 7.45 -24.32
C ASN A 260 2.21 7.59 -25.82
N ASP A 261 3.13 8.21 -26.56
CA ASP A 261 2.93 8.56 -27.97
C ASP A 261 1.64 9.34 -28.21
N ASN A 262 0.66 8.75 -28.89
CA ASN A 262 -0.66 9.36 -29.18
C ASN A 262 -1.77 8.85 -28.24
N GLU A 263 -1.42 8.10 -27.18
CA GLU A 263 -2.37 7.55 -26.23
C GLU A 263 -2.26 8.25 -24.87
N ILE A 264 -3.41 8.57 -24.30
CA ILE A 264 -3.57 9.00 -22.92
C ILE A 264 -3.87 7.75 -22.09
N CYS A 265 -3.05 7.54 -21.08
CA CYS A 265 -3.10 6.38 -20.20
C CYS A 265 -3.55 6.82 -18.82
N PHE A 266 -4.57 6.14 -18.28
CA PHE A 266 -5.09 6.40 -16.94
C PHE A 266 -4.76 5.23 -16.02
N LYS A 267 -4.16 5.53 -14.87
CA LYS A 267 -3.86 4.57 -13.80
C LYS A 267 -4.51 5.07 -12.50
N ILE A 268 -4.97 4.16 -11.66
CA ILE A 268 -5.55 4.53 -10.36
C ILE A 268 -4.43 4.64 -9.33
N ALA A 269 -4.44 5.69 -8.52
CA ALA A 269 -3.43 5.93 -7.51
C ALA A 269 -4.02 6.46 -6.21
N ASN A 270 -3.41 6.08 -5.09
CA ASN A 270 -3.53 6.81 -3.82
C ASN A 270 -2.61 8.03 -3.88
N PHE A 271 -3.00 9.12 -3.25
CA PHE A 271 -2.17 10.29 -3.02
C PHE A 271 -2.04 10.53 -1.53
N ASN A 272 -0.81 10.75 -1.06
CA ASN A 272 -0.49 11.06 0.33
C ASN A 272 0.03 12.50 0.42
N TRP A 273 -0.70 13.34 1.15
CA TRP A 273 -0.40 14.76 1.36
C TRP A 273 0.72 14.99 2.38
N GLU A 274 1.01 14.00 3.23
CA GLU A 274 1.92 14.12 4.38
C GLU A 274 2.88 12.93 4.46
N ALA A 275 3.63 12.65 3.39
CA ALA A 275 4.69 11.66 3.49
C ALA A 275 5.81 12.12 4.45
N ALA A 276 6.47 11.18 5.13
CA ALA A 276 7.40 11.46 6.24
C ALA A 276 8.60 12.40 5.91
N ASN A 277 8.88 12.63 4.63
CA ASN A 277 9.91 13.57 4.16
C ASN A 277 9.33 14.92 3.66
N ASN A 278 8.09 15.24 4.02
CA ASN A 278 7.31 16.38 3.55
C ASN A 278 7.10 16.40 2.03
N GLN A 279 7.30 15.28 1.34
CA GLN A 279 6.89 15.15 -0.05
C GLN A 279 5.42 14.77 -0.13
N GLN A 280 4.81 15.12 -1.25
CA GLN A 280 3.45 14.73 -1.59
C GLN A 280 3.56 13.74 -2.74
N ILE A 281 3.08 12.53 -2.53
CA ILE A 281 3.38 11.39 -3.39
C ILE A 281 2.10 10.70 -3.83
N ALA A 282 2.06 10.30 -5.09
CA ALA A 282 1.05 9.38 -5.59
C ALA A 282 1.67 7.99 -5.79
N GLN A 283 0.94 6.96 -5.42
CA GLN A 283 1.30 5.56 -5.63
C GLN A 283 0.22 4.86 -6.45
N VAL A 284 0.59 4.34 -7.61
CA VAL A 284 -0.31 3.54 -8.45
C VAL A 284 -0.62 2.20 -7.77
N VAL A 285 -1.90 1.88 -7.68
CA VAL A 285 -2.44 0.68 -7.04
C VAL A 285 -2.88 -0.37 -8.07
N ASP A 286 -2.99 -1.64 -7.65
CA ASP A 286 -3.43 -2.72 -8.54
C ASP A 286 -4.93 -2.93 -8.50
N TYR A 287 -5.47 -2.92 -7.28
CA TYR A 287 -6.85 -3.22 -7.02
C TYR A 287 -7.51 -2.04 -6.34
N SER A 288 -8.65 -1.60 -6.87
CA SER A 288 -9.43 -0.48 -6.34
C SER A 288 -10.91 -0.84 -6.20
N GLY A 289 -11.21 -2.14 -6.15
CA GLY A 289 -12.55 -2.68 -5.95
C GLY A 289 -13.63 -2.01 -6.80
N LYS A 290 -14.69 -1.54 -6.14
CA LYS A 290 -15.83 -0.87 -6.79
C LYS A 290 -15.42 0.41 -7.52
N PHE A 291 -14.42 1.14 -6.99
CA PHE A 291 -14.00 2.42 -7.56
C PHE A 291 -13.39 2.28 -8.94
N LYS A 292 -12.79 1.13 -9.28
CA LYS A 292 -12.27 0.88 -10.64
C LYS A 292 -13.34 1.13 -11.71
N LEU A 293 -14.52 0.54 -11.54
CA LEU A 293 -15.61 0.68 -12.50
C LEU A 293 -16.16 2.11 -12.51
N MET A 294 -16.35 2.71 -11.34
CA MET A 294 -16.82 4.10 -11.22
C MET A 294 -15.89 5.09 -11.96
N MET A 295 -14.59 4.90 -11.81
CA MET A 295 -13.55 5.72 -12.43
C MET A 295 -13.52 5.54 -13.96
N ILE A 296 -13.62 4.29 -14.43
CA ILE A 296 -13.73 3.96 -15.86
C ILE A 296 -14.99 4.60 -16.47
N ASP A 297 -16.14 4.44 -15.82
CA ASP A 297 -17.42 4.99 -16.28
C ASP A 297 -17.42 6.51 -16.30
N PHE A 298 -16.71 7.14 -15.37
CA PHE A 298 -16.55 8.59 -15.36
C PHE A 298 -15.68 9.06 -16.54
N ILE A 299 -14.49 8.48 -16.76
CA ILE A 299 -13.62 8.82 -17.90
C ILE A 299 -14.36 8.66 -19.23
N ASN A 300 -15.13 7.57 -19.39
CA ASN A 300 -15.84 7.27 -20.64
C ASN A 300 -16.86 8.34 -21.05
N ARG A 301 -17.34 9.19 -20.13
CA ARG A 301 -18.23 10.32 -20.44
C ARG A 301 -17.55 11.41 -21.30
N PHE A 302 -16.22 11.43 -21.31
CA PHE A 302 -15.41 12.45 -21.96
C PHE A 302 -14.70 11.94 -23.23
N VAL A 303 -14.99 10.70 -23.64
CA VAL A 303 -14.55 10.15 -24.92
C VAL A 303 -15.49 10.68 -26.03
N LYS A 304 -14.89 11.23 -27.09
CA LYS A 304 -15.56 11.86 -28.24
C LYS A 304 -16.16 10.84 -29.20
#